data_AF-A0A1Q5E3Z1-F1
#
_entry.id   AF-A0A1Q5E3Z1-F1
#
_cell.length_a   1.000
_cell.length_b   1.000
_cell.length_c   1.000
_cell.angle_alpha   90.00
_cell.angle_beta   90.00
_cell.angle_gamma   90.00
#
_symmetry.space_group_name_H-M   'P 1'
#
loop_
_entity.id
_entity.type
_entity.pdbx_description
1 polymer ?
#
loop_
_entity_poly.entity_id
_entity_poly.type
_entity_poly.pdbx_seq_one_letter_code
_entity_poly.pdbx_strand_id
1 'polypeptide(L)' 'MTDDGTAAAAATSPLGYEQARDELIEVVRRLEAGGTSLEDSLALWERGEELAKVCRHWLEGARARLDAALAGPAEDEA' A
#
# COMPACT_ATOMS: atom_id res chain seq x y z
N MET A 1 -13.44 -12.28 10.01
CA MET A 1 -13.16 -12.32 11.46
C MET A 1 -11.67 -12.54 11.57
N THR A 2 -10.82 -11.52 11.66
CA THR A 2 -10.89 -10.25 12.39
C THR A 2 -10.32 -9.09 11.56
N ASP A 3 -11.15 -8.07 11.35
CA ASP A 3 -10.76 -6.68 11.14
C ASP A 3 -10.70 -6.06 12.55
N ASP A 4 -9.53 -5.54 12.94
CA ASP A 4 -9.29 -4.76 14.16
C ASP A 4 -7.97 -4.00 13.94
N GLY A 5 -7.84 -2.67 14.01
CA GLY A 5 -8.73 -1.64 14.48
C GLY A 5 -7.86 -0.46 14.93
N THR A 6 -7.58 0.49 14.03
CA THR A 6 -7.19 1.86 14.44
C THR A 6 -7.67 2.84 13.38
N ALA A 7 -8.93 3.23 13.51
CA ALA A 7 -9.53 4.30 12.71
C ALA A 7 -9.16 5.66 13.32
N ALA A 8 -8.42 6.48 12.57
CA ALA A 8 -8.40 7.92 12.73
C ALA A 8 -8.13 8.61 11.38
N ALA A 9 -9.23 8.91 10.67
CA ALA A 9 -9.50 10.03 9.76
C ALA A 9 -10.23 9.57 8.49
N ALA A 10 -11.49 10.00 8.36
CA ALA A 10 -12.38 9.68 7.26
C ALA A 10 -11.87 10.25 5.91
N ALA A 11 -11.48 9.36 5.02
CA ALA A 11 -11.43 9.54 3.57
C ALA A 11 -11.68 8.14 2.98
N THR A 12 -12.61 8.02 2.01
CA THR A 12 -12.86 6.83 1.17
C THR A 12 -11.92 5.65 1.45
N SER A 13 -12.36 4.63 2.22
CA SER A 13 -11.48 3.59 2.76
C SER A 13 -10.50 3.10 1.69
N PRO A 14 -9.20 3.50 1.77
CA PRO A 14 -8.22 3.03 0.82
C PRO A 14 -8.11 1.52 0.95
N LEU A 15 -7.87 0.82 -0.16
CA LEU A 15 -7.60 -0.62 -0.15
C LEU A 15 -6.59 -0.95 0.97
N GLY A 16 -6.88 -1.98 1.76
CA GLY A 16 -5.92 -2.49 2.73
C GLY A 16 -4.65 -2.97 2.05
N TYR A 17 -3.51 -2.92 2.76
CA TYR A 17 -2.21 -3.27 2.19
C TYR A 17 -2.20 -4.65 1.49
N GLU A 18 -2.72 -5.69 2.15
CA GLU A 18 -2.72 -7.05 1.59
C GLU A 18 -3.58 -7.14 0.33
N GLN A 19 -4.74 -6.49 0.33
CA GLN A 19 -5.61 -6.45 -0.84
C GLN A 19 -4.96 -5.70 -2.01
N ALA A 20 -4.32 -4.56 -1.75
CA ALA A 20 -3.59 -3.81 -2.77
C ALA A 20 -2.40 -4.59 -3.34
N ARG A 21 -1.66 -5.31 -2.47
CA ARG A 21 -0.55 -6.18 -2.87
C ARG A 21 -1.04 -7.33 -3.75
N ASP A 22 -2.11 -8.01 -3.33
CA ASP A 22 -2.63 -9.18 -4.05
C ASP A 22 -3.16 -8.77 -5.43
N GLU A 23 -3.84 -7.63 -5.53
CA GLU A 23 -4.25 -7.08 -6.82
C GLU A 23 -3.05 -6.68 -7.70
N LEU A 24 -1.99 -6.10 -7.11
CA LEU A 24 -0.77 -5.74 -7.83
C LEU A 24 -0.08 -6.98 -8.42
N ILE A 25 -0.04 -8.08 -7.66
CA ILE A 25 0.49 -9.37 -8.14
C ILE A 25 -0.29 -9.84 -9.36
N GLU A 26 -1.63 -9.76 -9.35
CA GLU A 26 -2.45 -10.15 -10.50
C GLU A 26 -2.23 -9.25 -11.71
N VAL A 27 -2.07 -7.94 -11.51
CA VAL A 27 -1.72 -6.99 -12.59
C VAL A 27 -0.39 -7.37 -13.23
N VAL A 28 0.65 -7.58 -12.42
CA VAL A 28 1.99 -7.99 -12.92
C VAL A 28 1.90 -9.30 -13.67
N ARG A 29 1.22 -10.30 -13.11
CA ARG A 29 1.01 -11.61 -13.76
C ARG A 29 0.36 -11.48 -15.14
N ARG A 30 -0.62 -10.58 -15.29
CA ARG A 30 -1.28 -10.32 -16.58
C ARG A 30 -0.37 -9.61 -17.57
N LEU A 31 0.43 -8.64 -17.11
CA LEU A 31 1.41 -7.95 -17.95
C LEU A 31 2.50 -8.92 -18.44
N GLU A 32 3.00 -9.79 -17.58
CA GLU A 32 4.02 -10.79 -17.90
C GLU A 32 3.51 -11.90 -18.84
N ALA A 33 2.24 -12.28 -18.72
CA ALA A 33 1.61 -13.23 -19.64
C ALA A 33 1.57 -12.70 -21.09
N GLY A 34 1.52 -11.38 -21.27
CA GLY A 34 1.37 -10.74 -22.56
C GLY A 34 0.06 -11.11 -23.27
N GLY A 35 0.02 -10.95 -24.59
CA GLY A 35 -1.16 -11.30 -25.40
C GLY A 35 -2.35 -10.34 -25.27
N THR A 36 -2.18 -9.23 -24.55
CA THR A 36 -3.15 -8.13 -24.45
C THR A 36 -2.88 -7.05 -25.48
N SER A 37 -3.88 -6.22 -25.79
CA SER A 37 -3.67 -5.04 -26.64
C SER A 37 -2.75 -4.02 -25.96
N LEU A 38 -2.21 -3.07 -26.73
CA LEU A 38 -1.41 -1.99 -26.17
C LEU A 38 -2.22 -1.16 -25.16
N GLU A 39 -3.47 -0.86 -25.48
CA GLU A 39 -4.37 -0.09 -24.62
C GLU A 39 -4.64 -0.82 -23.30
N ASP A 40 -4.92 -2.12 -23.35
CA ASP A 40 -5.09 -2.95 -22.15
C ASP A 40 -3.81 -3.02 -21.31
N SER A 41 -2.65 -3.06 -21.98
CA SER A 41 -1.35 -3.12 -21.31
C SER A 41 -1.03 -1.81 -20.59
N LEU A 42 -1.40 -0.67 -21.18
CA LEU A 42 -1.29 0.65 -20.54
C LEU A 42 -2.23 0.77 -19.35
N ALA A 43 -3.49 0.35 -19.50
CA ALA A 43 -4.45 0.37 -18.39
C ALA A 43 -4.01 -0.51 -17.21
N LEU A 44 -3.44 -1.69 -17.50
CA LEU A 44 -2.84 -2.55 -16.47
C LEU A 44 -1.65 -1.88 -15.79
N TRP A 45 -0.76 -1.26 -16.55
CA TRP A 45 0.39 -0.54 -15.99
C TRP A 45 -0.05 0.61 -15.09
N GLU A 46 -0.99 1.46 -15.53
CA GLU A 46 -1.52 2.56 -14.72
C GLU A 46 -2.16 2.05 -13.42
N ARG A 47 -2.92 0.96 -13.49
CA ARG A 47 -3.48 0.32 -12.30
C ARG A 47 -2.39 -0.18 -11.36
N GLY A 48 -1.34 -0.80 -11.91
CA GLY A 48 -0.18 -1.24 -11.14
C GLY A 48 0.52 -0.10 -10.41
N GLU A 49 0.70 1.05 -11.06
CA GLU A 49 1.30 2.24 -10.47
C GLU A 49 0.47 2.78 -9.30
N GLU A 50 -0.86 2.82 -9.43
CA GLU A 50 -1.74 3.24 -8.34
C GLU A 50 -1.70 2.27 -7.15
N LEU A 51 -1.71 0.96 -7.41
CA LEU A 51 -1.59 -0.05 -6.35
C LEU A 51 -0.22 0.02 -5.65
N ALA A 52 0.85 0.28 -6.40
CA ALA A 52 2.18 0.46 -5.84
C ALA A 52 2.26 1.70 -4.93
N LYS A 53 1.61 2.82 -5.31
CA LYS A 53 1.51 4.01 -4.45
C LYS A 53 0.79 3.69 -3.14
N VAL A 54 -0.32 2.96 -3.19
CA VAL A 54 -1.06 2.54 -1.98
C VAL A 54 -0.18 1.66 -1.09
N CYS A 55 0.51 0.66 -1.66
CA CYS A 55 1.41 -0.20 -0.91
C CYS A 55 2.52 0.59 -0.21
N ARG A 56 3.15 1.55 -0.92
CA ARG A 56 4.19 2.41 -0.34
C ARG A 56 3.66 3.26 0.82
N HIS A 57 2.49 3.87 0.67
CA HIS A 57 1.88 4.67 1.73
C HIS A 57 1.72 3.87 3.04
N TRP A 58 1.23 2.63 2.95
CA TRP A 58 1.09 1.75 4.11
C TRP A 58 2.45 1.39 4.74
N LEU A 59 3.45 1.07 3.92
CA LEU A 59 4.79 0.69 4.41
C LEU A 59 5.53 1.88 5.05
N GLU A 60 5.42 3.07 4.47
CA GLU A 60 5.96 4.31 5.03
C GLU A 60 5.30 4.64 6.38
N GLY A 61 3.98 4.53 6.47
CA GLY A 61 3.27 4.73 7.74
C GLY A 61 3.64 3.68 8.81
N ALA A 62 3.87 2.43 8.42
CA ALA A 62 4.38 1.40 9.33
C ALA A 62 5.80 1.71 9.80
N ARG A 63 6.68 2.16 8.89
CA ARG A 63 8.05 2.57 9.21
C ARG A 63 8.06 3.73 10.21
N ALA A 64 7.29 4.79 9.96
CA ALA A 64 7.22 5.95 10.84
C ALA A 64 6.78 5.59 12.27
N ARG A 65 5.82 4.65 12.41
CA ARG A 65 5.39 4.16 13.73
C ARG A 65 6.48 3.39 14.46
N LEU A 66 7.26 2.57 13.74
CA LEU A 66 8.40 1.86 14.30
C LEU A 66 9.49 2.84 14.75
N ASP A 67 9.81 3.82 13.91
CA ASP A 67 10.83 4.82 14.22
C ASP A 67 10.44 5.64 15.45
N ALA A 68 9.16 6.04 15.57
CA ALA A 68 8.65 6.74 16.75
C ALA A 68 8.70 5.89 18.03
N ALA A 69 8.40 4.59 17.94
CA ALA A 69 8.49 3.68 19.08
C ALA A 69 9.95 3.43 19.53
N LEU A 70 10.89 3.45 18.59
CA LEU A 70 12.32 3.26 18.86
C LEU A 70 13.01 4.52 19.39
N ALA A 71 12.54 5.71 19.03
CA ALA A 71 13.10 6.98 19.50
C ALA A 71 12.95 7.18 21.03
N GLY A 72 12.03 6.46 21.69
CA GLY A 72 11.72 6.64 23.11
C GLY A 72 11.15 8.04 23.41
N PRO A 73 10.63 8.29 24.63
CA PRO A 73 10.40 9.66 25.06
C PRO A 73 11.77 10.34 25.11
N ALA A 74 12.00 11.29 24.20
CA ALA A 74 13.19 12.13 24.24
C ALA A 74 13.20 12.84 25.60
N GLU A 75 14.12 12.43 26.46
CA GLU A 75 14.83 13.24 27.45
C GLU A 75 14.05 14.47 27.94
N ASP A 76 12.98 14.26 28.71
CA ASP A 76 12.45 15.27 29.64
C ASP A 76 13.38 15.36 30.88
N GLU A 77 14.71 15.39 30.71
CA GLU A 77 15.63 15.71 31.80
C GLU A 77 17.05 16.08 31.30
N ALA A 78 17.29 17.38 31.08
CA ALA A 78 18.56 18.07 31.34
C ALA A 78 18.42 19.59 31.14
#